data_AF-A0A9N8ENP7-F1
#
_entry.id   AF-A0A9N8ENP7-F1
#
_cell.length_a   1.000
_cell.length_b   1.000
_cell.length_c   1.000
_cell.angle_alpha   90.00
_cell.angle_beta   90.00
_cell.angle_gamma   90.00
#
_symmetry.space_group_name_H-M   'P 1'
#
loop_
_entity.id
_entity.type
_entity.pdbx_description
1 polymer ?
#
loop_
_entity_poly.entity_id
_entity_poly.type
_entity_poly.pdbx_seq_one_letter_code
_entity_poly.pdbx_strand_id
1 'polypeptide(L)'
;MMSAVNPQGWTSPRQFLLLWSLCACLVVNEVLEMPRHFQQYLRVPQSQEIDLSDLEAQFHTKRLQVLQRLKETDLLEWGAYEDFKHYVDNFQVYVLNKTADPSPPLSMLTNYTYFYLPDKGGANLCWAATLFHTYYQQPSPSPLPHILITSLNRDWGAFSVSMLPGVYIMKSKYEQNLQYKKKSCLDSNGTDILGLYLNHPDTKAVISTQAHDVHYEKAHSLALGLEAPVRSYLIYETLKRQQPRQTRPDIMYVSAKEWDFRQGALKLVEERFHVSNQYQQYWGFDANNPQAFRKTRLQRVRQSIRELFTSIPNPPKQYYLNMSHSKFVFSPVGFGMDCYRNWEALYLGSIPIIETRNRTQDNWFRVFDDLPVALIDHFDNLTPEWLEAEYVRILGGNYRWEKLTKQYWVDFTKAFLDPTQRQL
;
A
#
# COMPACT_ATOMS: atom_id res chain seq x y z
N MET A 1 29.00 -38.76 33.27
CA MET A 1 29.13 -38.35 34.68
C MET A 1 28.74 -36.89 34.76
N MET A 2 27.54 -36.62 35.26
CA MET A 2 27.07 -35.28 35.59
C MET A 2 27.73 -34.82 36.88
N SER A 3 28.22 -33.59 36.94
CA SER A 3 28.43 -32.88 38.21
C SER A 3 27.95 -31.44 38.06
N ALA A 4 26.86 -31.15 38.75
CA ALA A 4 26.33 -29.83 38.99
C ALA A 4 27.27 -29.05 39.94
N VAL A 5 27.40 -27.75 39.72
CA VAL A 5 27.83 -26.80 40.76
C VAL A 5 26.82 -25.63 40.78
N ASN A 6 26.36 -25.35 42.00
CA ASN A 6 25.26 -24.48 42.41
C ASN A 6 25.65 -22.98 42.34
N PRO A 7 24.70 -22.03 42.23
CA PRO A 7 24.96 -20.61 41.97
C PRO A 7 24.84 -19.74 43.22
N GLN A 8 25.85 -18.91 43.53
CA GLN A 8 25.67 -17.73 44.40
C GLN A 8 26.68 -16.63 44.05
N GLY A 9 26.16 -15.40 43.89
CA GLY A 9 26.88 -14.18 44.25
C GLY A 9 27.40 -13.30 43.10
N TRP A 10 26.55 -12.43 42.55
CA TRP A 10 27.01 -11.19 41.90
C TRP A 10 26.13 -10.01 42.32
N THR A 11 26.67 -9.21 43.24
CA THR A 11 26.18 -7.87 43.59
C THR A 11 27.22 -6.84 43.10
N SER A 12 26.84 -6.01 42.12
CA SER A 12 27.31 -4.63 41.84
C SER A 12 27.54 -4.30 40.34
N PRO A 13 27.32 -3.04 39.92
CA PRO A 13 27.24 -2.64 38.51
C PRO A 13 28.57 -2.12 37.96
N ARG A 14 29.57 -3.00 37.75
CA ARG A 14 30.83 -2.65 37.05
C ARG A 14 31.40 -3.73 36.11
N GLN A 15 30.60 -4.69 35.66
CA GLN A 15 31.07 -5.77 34.75
C GLN A 15 30.47 -5.78 33.34
N PHE A 16 29.70 -4.75 32.96
CA PHE A 16 29.11 -4.67 31.60
C PHE A 16 30.10 -4.23 30.50
N LEU A 17 31.31 -3.77 30.84
CA LEU A 17 32.28 -3.25 29.87
C LEU A 17 33.32 -4.28 29.37
N LEU A 18 33.25 -5.55 29.80
CA LEU A 18 34.17 -6.61 29.36
C LEU A 18 33.53 -7.66 28.43
N LEU A 19 32.20 -7.61 28.22
CA LEU A 19 31.51 -8.51 27.29
C LEU A 19 31.43 -7.98 25.85
N TRP A 20 31.66 -6.68 25.62
CA TRP A 20 31.69 -6.10 24.27
C TRP A 20 32.98 -6.46 23.50
N SER A 21 34.07 -6.75 24.20
CA SER A 21 35.37 -7.05 23.59
C SER A 21 35.54 -8.53 23.20
N LEU A 22 34.71 -9.44 23.71
CA LEU A 22 34.84 -10.89 23.48
C LEU A 22 33.89 -11.43 22.39
N CYS A 23 32.79 -10.75 22.06
CA CYS A 23 31.95 -11.14 20.91
C CYS A 23 32.63 -10.91 19.55
N ALA A 24 33.56 -9.95 19.46
CA ALA A 24 34.30 -9.69 18.22
C ALA A 24 35.30 -10.80 17.84
N CYS A 25 35.68 -11.69 18.77
CA CYS A 25 36.62 -12.79 18.49
C CYS A 25 35.94 -14.11 18.12
N LEU A 26 34.65 -14.30 18.42
CA LEU A 26 33.96 -15.56 18.12
C LEU A 26 33.42 -15.64 16.68
N VAL A 27 33.25 -14.50 15.99
CA VAL A 27 32.78 -14.46 14.59
C VAL A 27 33.87 -14.90 13.59
N VAL A 28 35.13 -15.04 14.02
CA VAL A 28 36.24 -15.38 13.10
C VAL A 28 36.33 -16.89 12.81
N ASN A 29 35.82 -17.77 13.67
CA ASN A 29 36.02 -19.22 13.51
C ASN A 29 34.95 -19.95 12.68
N GLU A 30 33.81 -19.34 12.37
CA GLU A 30 32.79 -19.94 11.48
C GLU A 30 32.91 -19.50 10.00
N VAL A 31 33.91 -18.67 9.66
CA VAL A 31 34.10 -18.13 8.29
C VAL A 31 34.87 -19.10 7.36
N LEU A 32 35.22 -20.31 7.83
CA LEU A 32 36.10 -21.23 7.10
C LEU A 32 35.42 -22.14 6.05
N GLU A 33 34.13 -21.98 5.75
CA GLU A 33 33.46 -22.77 4.69
C GLU A 33 32.73 -21.94 3.62
N MET A 34 33.24 -20.76 3.24
CA MET A 34 32.69 -20.01 2.10
C MET A 34 33.50 -20.15 0.80
N PRO A 35 32.85 -20.31 -0.38
CA PRO A 35 33.52 -20.40 -1.67
C PRO A 35 34.37 -19.16 -2.01
N ARG A 36 35.55 -19.37 -2.62
CA ARG A 36 36.59 -18.34 -2.89
C ARG A 36 36.12 -17.07 -3.62
N HIS A 37 34.95 -17.07 -4.27
CA HIS A 37 34.41 -15.88 -4.96
C HIS A 37 33.77 -14.83 -4.03
N PHE A 38 33.50 -15.16 -2.76
CA PHE A 38 32.98 -14.20 -1.78
C PHE A 38 34.07 -13.46 -0.99
N GLN A 39 35.30 -13.97 -0.96
CA GLN A 39 36.40 -13.35 -0.20
C GLN A 39 36.83 -11.97 -0.73
N GLN A 40 36.52 -11.65 -2.00
CA GLN A 40 36.85 -10.36 -2.60
C GLN A 40 36.03 -9.18 -2.05
N TYR A 41 34.93 -9.44 -1.33
CA TYR A 41 34.11 -8.40 -0.69
C TYR A 41 34.49 -8.12 0.78
N LEU A 42 35.48 -8.82 1.34
CA LEU A 42 35.88 -8.72 2.75
C LEU A 42 37.04 -7.75 3.04
N ARG A 43 37.38 -6.85 2.11
CA ARG A 43 38.21 -5.68 2.48
C ARG A 43 37.31 -4.60 3.05
N VAL A 44 37.05 -4.69 4.35
CA VAL A 44 36.43 -3.61 5.14
C VAL A 44 37.41 -2.43 5.16
N PRO A 45 37.13 -1.30 4.48
CA PRO A 45 37.87 -0.07 4.72
C PRO A 45 37.57 0.37 6.16
N GLN A 46 38.57 0.91 6.87
CA GLN A 46 38.39 1.48 8.21
C GLN A 46 37.10 2.32 8.26
N SER A 47 36.18 1.89 9.11
CA SER A 47 34.80 2.35 9.19
C SER A 47 34.73 3.86 9.36
N GLN A 48 34.29 4.57 8.32
CA GLN A 48 33.68 5.87 8.50
C GLN A 48 32.40 5.61 9.28
N GLU A 49 32.39 5.94 10.57
CA GLU A 49 31.26 5.74 11.47
C GLU A 49 30.06 6.49 10.85
N ILE A 50 29.08 5.74 10.34
CA ILE A 50 27.91 6.33 9.70
C ILE A 50 27.06 6.95 10.81
N ASP A 51 27.05 8.27 10.89
CA ASP A 51 26.18 8.98 11.82
C ASP A 51 24.72 8.80 11.40
N LEU A 52 23.98 7.97 12.15
CA LEU A 52 22.57 7.70 11.91
C LEU A 52 21.73 8.98 11.92
N SER A 53 22.10 9.98 12.72
CA SER A 53 21.36 11.24 12.79
C SER A 53 21.48 12.06 11.50
N ASP A 54 22.65 12.02 10.85
CA ASP A 54 22.86 12.65 9.57
C ASP A 54 22.18 11.88 8.43
N LEU A 55 22.18 10.54 8.47
CA LEU A 55 21.38 9.74 7.53
C LEU A 55 19.89 10.04 7.64
N GLU A 56 19.34 10.11 8.86
CA GLU A 56 17.95 10.50 9.12
C GLU A 56 17.64 11.89 8.54
N ALA A 57 18.51 12.86 8.82
CA ALA A 57 18.37 14.23 8.33
C ALA A 57 18.39 14.28 6.79
N GLN A 58 19.28 13.52 6.13
CA GLN A 58 19.35 13.43 4.68
C GLN A 58 18.10 12.80 4.07
N PHE A 59 17.64 11.67 4.63
CA PHE A 59 16.42 10.98 4.21
C PHE A 59 15.20 11.92 4.27
N HIS A 60 15.01 12.62 5.39
CA HIS A 60 13.93 13.57 5.56
C HIS A 60 14.10 14.84 4.70
N THR A 61 15.32 15.32 4.49
CA THR A 61 15.59 16.44 3.57
C THR A 61 15.11 16.11 2.17
N LYS A 62 15.51 14.96 1.62
CA LYS A 62 15.10 14.50 0.28
C LYS A 62 13.58 14.39 0.18
N ARG A 63 12.90 13.83 1.21
CA ARG A 63 11.43 13.76 1.26
C ARG A 63 10.80 15.15 1.20
N LEU A 64 11.20 16.03 2.12
CA LEU A 64 10.56 17.33 2.30
C LEU A 64 10.80 18.26 1.09
N GLN A 65 11.94 18.15 0.41
CA GLN A 65 12.21 18.86 -0.85
C GLN A 65 11.13 18.62 -1.90
N VAL A 66 10.56 17.41 -1.98
CA VAL A 66 9.46 17.09 -2.88
C VAL A 66 8.13 17.48 -2.23
N LEU A 67 7.83 16.92 -1.06
CA LEU A 67 6.49 16.95 -0.50
C LEU A 67 6.07 18.33 0.03
N GLN A 68 6.98 19.16 0.53
CA GLN A 68 6.63 20.50 1.01
C GLN A 68 6.32 21.50 -0.11
N ARG A 69 6.57 21.15 -1.37
CA ARG A 69 6.14 21.97 -2.53
C ARG A 69 4.71 21.67 -2.97
N LEU A 70 4.17 20.53 -2.55
CA LEU A 70 2.82 20.09 -2.92
C LEU A 70 1.75 20.96 -2.26
N LYS A 71 0.61 21.08 -2.93
CA LYS A 71 -0.67 21.54 -2.40
C LYS A 71 -1.45 20.34 -1.84
N GLU A 72 -2.45 20.60 -0.99
CA GLU A 72 -3.35 19.56 -0.46
C GLU A 72 -3.99 18.74 -1.60
N THR A 73 -4.36 19.39 -2.70
CA THR A 73 -4.99 18.78 -3.86
C THR A 73 -4.09 17.77 -4.59
N ASP A 74 -2.77 17.86 -4.43
CA ASP A 74 -1.79 17.02 -5.12
C ASP A 74 -1.61 15.66 -4.41
N LEU A 75 -2.04 15.55 -3.15
CA LEU A 75 -1.99 14.32 -2.37
C LEU A 75 -2.97 13.27 -2.94
N LEU A 76 -2.64 11.99 -2.78
CA LEU A 76 -3.33 10.79 -3.29
C LEU A 76 -4.75 10.55 -2.72
N GLU A 77 -5.60 11.56 -2.64
CA GLU A 77 -7.00 11.42 -2.27
C GLU A 77 -7.83 11.19 -3.53
N TRP A 78 -8.20 9.93 -3.79
CA TRP A 78 -8.82 9.55 -5.05
C TRP A 78 -10.35 9.68 -5.09
N GLY A 79 -10.99 10.11 -4.01
CA GLY A 79 -12.44 10.00 -3.90
C GLY A 79 -12.85 8.53 -3.82
N ALA A 80 -12.18 7.72 -3.00
CA ALA A 80 -12.42 6.27 -2.91
C ALA A 80 -13.89 5.92 -2.58
N TYR A 81 -14.62 6.82 -1.92
CA TYR A 81 -16.06 6.67 -1.63
C TYR A 81 -16.98 7.04 -2.80
N GLU A 82 -16.41 7.66 -3.82
CA GLU A 82 -17.03 8.07 -5.08
C GLU A 82 -16.44 7.21 -6.22
N ASP A 83 -16.11 5.96 -5.93
CA ASP A 83 -15.60 4.98 -6.90
C ASP A 83 -14.34 5.49 -7.65
N PHE A 84 -13.40 6.10 -6.92
CA PHE A 84 -12.14 6.66 -7.45
C PHE A 84 -12.33 7.80 -8.46
N LYS A 85 -13.43 8.56 -8.34
CA LYS A 85 -13.78 9.65 -9.26
C LYS A 85 -12.61 10.61 -9.53
N HIS A 86 -11.88 11.04 -8.51
CA HIS A 86 -10.79 12.03 -8.68
C HIS A 86 -9.61 11.48 -9.49
N TYR A 87 -9.47 10.16 -9.57
CA TYR A 87 -8.50 9.52 -10.45
C TYR A 87 -9.04 9.40 -11.88
N VAL A 88 -10.26 8.85 -12.01
CA VAL A 88 -10.92 8.58 -13.29
C VAL A 88 -11.16 9.86 -14.11
N ASP A 89 -11.49 10.98 -13.45
CA ASP A 89 -11.73 12.28 -14.10
C ASP A 89 -10.51 12.83 -14.86
N ASN A 90 -9.32 12.24 -14.71
CA ASN A 90 -8.11 12.62 -15.46
C ASN A 90 -8.06 12.01 -16.87
N PHE A 91 -9.05 11.20 -17.22
CA PHE A 91 -9.10 10.43 -18.46
C PHE A 91 -10.48 10.61 -19.13
N GLN A 92 -10.50 10.67 -20.48
CA GLN A 92 -11.76 10.59 -21.22
C GLN A 92 -12.19 9.13 -21.29
N VAL A 93 -12.96 8.70 -20.29
CA VAL A 93 -13.33 7.29 -20.15
C VAL A 93 -14.67 6.96 -20.79
N TYR A 94 -14.75 5.78 -21.40
CA TYR A 94 -16.03 5.12 -21.61
C TYR A 94 -16.38 4.27 -20.38
N VAL A 95 -17.53 4.56 -19.75
CA VAL A 95 -17.98 3.83 -18.56
C VAL A 95 -18.69 2.54 -18.98
N LEU A 96 -18.11 1.40 -18.57
CA LEU A 96 -18.61 0.06 -18.84
C LEU A 96 -19.71 -0.32 -17.82
N ASN A 97 -20.97 -0.28 -18.24
CA ASN A 97 -22.11 -0.65 -17.39
C ASN A 97 -22.92 -1.81 -18.01
N LYS A 98 -23.03 -2.94 -17.30
CA LYS A 98 -23.78 -4.12 -17.77
C LYS A 98 -25.30 -3.89 -17.76
N THR A 99 -25.80 -3.00 -16.89
CA THR A 99 -27.25 -2.75 -16.79
C THR A 99 -27.77 -1.74 -17.82
N ALA A 100 -26.90 -1.21 -18.69
CA ALA A 100 -27.32 -0.40 -19.81
C ALA A 100 -27.86 -1.32 -20.91
N ASP A 101 -29.18 -1.34 -21.08
CA ASP A 101 -29.86 -1.98 -22.19
C ASP A 101 -30.28 -0.89 -23.20
N PRO A 102 -29.85 -0.93 -24.48
CA PRO A 102 -28.94 -1.92 -25.08
C PRO A 102 -27.46 -1.68 -24.76
N SER A 103 -26.66 -2.75 -24.81
CA SER A 103 -25.20 -2.65 -24.81
C SER A 103 -24.73 -1.73 -25.95
N PRO A 104 -23.68 -0.93 -25.75
CA PRO A 104 -23.22 0.00 -26.78
C PRO A 104 -22.85 -0.74 -28.07
N PRO A 105 -23.08 -0.14 -29.25
CA PRO A 105 -22.56 -0.67 -30.49
C PRO A 105 -21.04 -0.84 -30.36
N LEU A 106 -20.54 -2.04 -30.64
CA LEU A 106 -19.11 -2.36 -30.55
C LEU A 106 -18.24 -1.43 -31.40
N SER A 107 -18.78 -0.88 -32.49
CA SER A 107 -18.12 0.12 -33.32
C SER A 107 -17.85 1.46 -32.62
N MET A 108 -18.55 1.78 -31.53
CA MET A 108 -18.30 3.03 -30.78
C MET A 108 -17.09 2.92 -29.84
N LEU A 109 -16.62 1.70 -29.55
CA LEU A 109 -15.48 1.51 -28.63
C LEU A 109 -14.21 2.18 -29.17
N THR A 110 -14.03 2.24 -30.48
CA THR A 110 -12.87 2.87 -31.14
C THR A 110 -12.75 4.38 -30.91
N ASN A 111 -13.78 5.01 -30.36
CA ASN A 111 -13.74 6.43 -30.01
C ASN A 111 -13.05 6.68 -28.67
N TYR A 112 -12.66 5.63 -27.94
CA TYR A 112 -12.10 5.74 -26.59
C TYR A 112 -10.84 4.90 -26.46
N THR A 113 -9.89 5.41 -25.69
CA THR A 113 -8.65 4.71 -25.31
C THR A 113 -8.67 4.29 -23.84
N TYR A 114 -9.47 4.96 -23.00
CA TYR A 114 -9.66 4.61 -21.60
C TYR A 114 -11.06 4.05 -21.37
N PHE A 115 -11.12 2.90 -20.71
CA PHE A 115 -12.38 2.28 -20.30
C PHE A 115 -12.42 2.21 -18.79
N TYR A 116 -13.54 2.56 -18.20
CA TYR A 116 -13.73 2.51 -16.76
C TYR A 116 -14.80 1.49 -16.38
N LEU A 117 -14.41 0.51 -15.57
CA LEU A 117 -15.29 -0.50 -15.00
C LEU A 117 -15.58 -0.14 -13.53
N PRO A 118 -16.73 0.49 -13.23
CA PRO A 118 -17.11 0.84 -11.87
C PRO A 118 -17.50 -0.38 -11.03
N ASP A 119 -17.47 -0.21 -9.71
CA ASP A 119 -17.89 -1.24 -8.74
C ASP A 119 -19.40 -1.49 -8.83
N LYS A 120 -20.16 -0.42 -9.11
CA LYS A 120 -21.62 -0.44 -9.25
C LYS A 120 -21.97 -0.48 -10.73
N GLY A 121 -22.70 -1.51 -11.15
CA GLY A 121 -23.10 -1.68 -12.55
C GLY A 121 -23.25 -3.13 -13.02
N GLY A 122 -23.02 -4.12 -12.14
CA GLY A 122 -23.22 -5.55 -12.43
C GLY A 122 -22.19 -6.14 -13.40
N ALA A 123 -21.30 -5.32 -13.95
CA ALA A 123 -20.15 -5.72 -14.75
C ALA A 123 -18.98 -6.10 -13.83
N ASN A 124 -18.20 -7.11 -14.24
CA ASN A 124 -16.96 -7.49 -13.59
C ASN A 124 -15.84 -7.60 -14.63
N LEU A 125 -14.62 -7.86 -14.18
CA LEU A 125 -13.46 -7.94 -15.07
C LEU A 125 -13.64 -8.99 -16.18
N CYS A 126 -14.26 -10.13 -15.88
CA CYS A 126 -14.56 -11.15 -16.89
C CYS A 126 -15.53 -10.63 -17.95
N TRP A 127 -16.60 -9.94 -17.55
CA TRP A 127 -17.55 -9.33 -18.48
C TRP A 127 -16.86 -8.32 -19.41
N ALA A 128 -15.97 -7.49 -18.87
CA ALA A 128 -15.19 -6.55 -19.68
C ALA A 128 -14.26 -7.30 -20.65
N ALA A 129 -13.56 -8.33 -20.18
CA ALA A 129 -12.73 -9.18 -21.04
C ALA A 129 -13.54 -9.84 -22.17
N THR A 130 -14.76 -10.34 -21.88
CA THR A 130 -15.66 -10.90 -22.88
C THR A 130 -16.14 -9.86 -23.89
N LEU A 131 -16.42 -8.63 -23.46
CA LEU A 131 -16.80 -7.53 -24.36
C LEU A 131 -15.70 -7.27 -25.39
N PHE A 132 -14.46 -7.10 -24.94
CA PHE A 132 -13.32 -6.89 -25.85
C PHE A 132 -13.02 -8.12 -26.70
N HIS A 133 -13.10 -9.32 -26.14
CA HIS A 133 -12.94 -10.54 -26.91
C HIS A 133 -13.97 -10.62 -28.05
N THR A 134 -15.24 -10.30 -27.77
CA THR A 134 -16.33 -10.25 -28.78
C THR A 134 -16.05 -9.20 -29.86
N TYR A 135 -15.53 -8.03 -29.48
CA TYR A 135 -15.11 -6.99 -30.42
C TYR A 135 -14.08 -7.53 -31.43
N TYR A 136 -13.05 -8.24 -30.96
CA TYR A 136 -12.01 -8.78 -31.84
C TYR A 136 -12.45 -9.99 -32.68
N GLN A 137 -13.62 -10.59 -32.40
CA GLN A 137 -14.20 -11.64 -33.25
C GLN A 137 -15.01 -11.07 -34.44
N GLN A 138 -15.20 -9.75 -34.52
CA GLN A 138 -15.92 -9.15 -35.65
C GLN A 138 -15.14 -9.31 -36.97
N PRO A 139 -15.82 -9.31 -38.13
CA PRO A 139 -15.13 -9.29 -39.42
C PRO A 139 -14.32 -8.00 -39.58
N SER A 140 -12.99 -8.11 -39.64
CA SER A 140 -12.05 -6.98 -39.78
C SER A 140 -12.20 -5.90 -38.70
N PRO A 141 -11.92 -6.23 -37.42
CA PRO A 141 -12.03 -5.25 -36.34
C PRO A 141 -10.96 -4.18 -36.50
N SER A 142 -11.32 -2.92 -36.27
CA SER A 142 -10.32 -1.85 -36.20
C SER A 142 -9.40 -2.06 -34.98
N PRO A 143 -8.14 -1.61 -35.03
CA PRO A 143 -7.29 -1.59 -33.85
C PRO A 143 -7.92 -0.79 -32.71
N LEU A 144 -7.82 -1.30 -31.48
CA LEU A 144 -8.42 -0.69 -30.28
C LEU A 144 -7.40 -0.62 -29.13
N PRO A 145 -6.24 0.06 -29.29
CA PRO A 145 -5.26 0.20 -28.22
C PRO A 145 -5.89 0.91 -27.02
N HIS A 146 -5.95 0.25 -25.87
CA HIS A 146 -6.71 0.76 -24.73
C HIS A 146 -6.13 0.38 -23.36
N ILE A 147 -6.59 1.13 -22.37
CA ILE A 147 -6.35 0.90 -20.94
C ILE A 147 -7.69 0.67 -20.25
N LEU A 148 -7.79 -0.39 -19.45
CA LEU A 148 -8.95 -0.66 -18.61
C LEU A 148 -8.65 -0.25 -17.17
N ILE A 149 -9.39 0.72 -16.64
CA ILE A 149 -9.36 1.13 -15.24
C ILE A 149 -10.53 0.44 -14.54
N THR A 150 -10.27 -0.23 -13.43
CA THR A 150 -11.30 -0.97 -12.68
C THR A 150 -11.41 -0.46 -11.25
N SER A 151 -12.63 -0.34 -10.75
CA SER A 151 -12.92 -0.12 -9.33
C SER A 151 -13.76 -1.29 -8.83
N LEU A 152 -13.25 -2.10 -7.91
CA LEU A 152 -14.00 -3.22 -7.32
C LEU A 152 -14.02 -3.11 -5.81
N ASN A 153 -14.95 -2.33 -5.25
CA ASN A 153 -15.00 -2.01 -3.83
C ASN A 153 -13.71 -1.29 -3.34
N ARG A 154 -13.73 -0.70 -2.14
CA ARG A 154 -12.60 0.06 -1.57
C ARG A 154 -11.54 -0.79 -0.87
N ASP A 155 -11.72 -2.10 -0.84
CA ASP A 155 -10.87 -3.00 -0.05
C ASP A 155 -10.20 -4.09 -0.92
N TRP A 156 -10.59 -4.23 -2.19
CA TRP A 156 -10.19 -5.35 -3.05
C TRP A 156 -9.96 -4.90 -4.50
N GLY A 157 -9.03 -5.56 -5.21
CA GLY A 157 -8.76 -5.31 -6.62
C GLY A 157 -9.63 -6.15 -7.55
N ALA A 158 -9.71 -5.75 -8.82
CA ALA A 158 -10.47 -6.50 -9.82
C ALA A 158 -9.94 -7.93 -10.05
N PHE A 159 -8.64 -8.12 -9.80
CA PHE A 159 -7.94 -9.39 -9.89
C PHE A 159 -7.89 -10.18 -8.58
N SER A 160 -8.57 -9.74 -7.50
CA SER A 160 -8.57 -10.51 -6.24
C SER A 160 -9.27 -11.86 -6.44
N VAL A 161 -8.49 -12.94 -6.51
CA VAL A 161 -8.97 -14.32 -6.75
C VAL A 161 -9.14 -15.13 -5.46
N SER A 162 -8.56 -14.67 -4.35
CA SER A 162 -8.71 -15.28 -3.03
C SER A 162 -8.85 -14.22 -1.93
N MET A 163 -9.64 -14.52 -0.89
CA MET A 163 -9.49 -13.79 0.37
C MET A 163 -8.17 -14.23 1.01
N LEU A 164 -7.42 -13.28 1.56
CA LEU A 164 -6.23 -13.59 2.35
C LEU A 164 -6.59 -14.65 3.41
N PRO A 165 -5.87 -15.79 3.46
CA PRO A 165 -6.04 -16.76 4.53
C PRO A 165 -5.94 -16.05 5.88
N GLY A 166 -6.91 -16.27 6.78
CA GLY A 166 -6.91 -15.68 8.11
C GLY A 166 -7.60 -14.32 8.27
N VAL A 167 -7.99 -13.61 7.20
CA VAL A 167 -8.67 -12.29 7.29
C VAL A 167 -10.19 -12.47 7.24
N TYR A 168 -10.81 -12.76 8.39
CA TYR A 168 -12.16 -13.33 8.49
C TYR A 168 -13.35 -12.35 8.56
N ILE A 169 -13.20 -11.06 8.25
CA ILE A 169 -14.26 -10.09 8.60
C ILE A 169 -15.52 -10.22 7.72
N MET A 170 -15.42 -10.68 6.47
CA MET A 170 -16.57 -10.72 5.53
C MET A 170 -16.68 -12.02 4.74
N LYS A 171 -16.52 -13.16 5.42
CA LYS A 171 -16.58 -14.51 4.84
C LYS A 171 -17.87 -14.75 4.02
N SER A 172 -19.05 -14.43 4.56
CA SER A 172 -20.33 -14.86 3.98
C SER A 172 -20.78 -14.14 2.71
N LYS A 173 -20.51 -12.84 2.56
CA LYS A 173 -21.00 -12.05 1.41
C LYS A 173 -20.05 -12.11 0.21
N TYR A 174 -18.78 -12.44 0.43
CA TYR A 174 -17.74 -12.40 -0.61
C TYR A 174 -17.26 -13.79 -1.06
N GLU A 175 -17.37 -14.85 -0.24
CA GLU A 175 -17.16 -16.24 -0.71
C GLU A 175 -18.13 -16.58 -1.87
N GLN A 176 -19.38 -16.10 -1.81
CA GLN A 176 -20.35 -16.24 -2.90
C GLN A 176 -19.89 -15.50 -4.18
N ASN A 177 -19.26 -14.33 -4.06
CA ASN A 177 -18.75 -13.57 -5.21
C ASN A 177 -17.45 -14.17 -5.79
N LEU A 178 -16.58 -14.74 -4.97
CA LEU A 178 -15.32 -15.36 -5.40
C LEU A 178 -15.53 -16.72 -6.08
N GLN A 179 -16.47 -17.54 -5.59
CA GLN A 179 -16.89 -18.78 -6.27
C GLN A 179 -17.55 -18.50 -7.63
N TYR A 180 -18.28 -17.37 -7.77
CA TYR A 180 -18.80 -16.90 -9.04
C TYR A 180 -17.69 -16.47 -10.03
N LYS A 181 -16.61 -15.84 -9.55
CA LYS A 181 -15.52 -15.29 -10.38
C LYS A 181 -14.58 -16.34 -10.98
N LYS A 182 -14.27 -17.45 -10.29
CA LYS A 182 -13.46 -18.54 -10.87
C LYS A 182 -14.18 -19.29 -12.01
N LYS A 183 -15.51 -19.25 -12.06
CA LYS A 183 -16.32 -19.86 -13.12
C LYS A 183 -16.70 -18.89 -14.27
N SER A 184 -16.53 -17.57 -14.12
CA SER A 184 -17.08 -16.61 -15.09
C SER A 184 -16.10 -16.06 -16.14
N CYS A 185 -14.81 -16.41 -16.07
CA CYS A 185 -13.82 -16.00 -17.09
C CYS A 185 -13.51 -17.12 -18.10
N LEU A 186 -14.12 -18.29 -17.93
CA LEU A 186 -14.08 -19.36 -18.92
C LEU A 186 -15.32 -19.26 -19.81
N ASP A 187 -15.15 -19.37 -21.12
CA ASP A 187 -16.29 -19.52 -22.03
C ASP A 187 -16.93 -20.92 -21.90
N SER A 188 -17.97 -21.19 -22.70
CA SER A 188 -18.67 -22.50 -22.70
C SER A 188 -17.78 -23.68 -23.06
N ASN A 189 -16.61 -23.43 -23.66
CA ASN A 189 -15.63 -24.43 -24.08
C ASN A 189 -14.44 -24.54 -23.10
N GLY A 190 -14.42 -23.72 -22.04
CA GLY A 190 -13.33 -23.70 -21.07
C GLY A 190 -12.15 -22.78 -21.45
N THR A 191 -12.32 -21.89 -22.44
CA THR A 191 -11.28 -20.95 -22.86
C THR A 191 -11.08 -19.83 -21.83
N ASP A 192 -9.84 -19.55 -21.43
CA ASP A 192 -9.51 -18.42 -20.55
C ASP A 192 -9.59 -17.07 -21.29
N ILE A 193 -10.78 -16.46 -21.23
CA ILE A 193 -11.05 -15.18 -21.88
C ILE A 193 -10.24 -14.04 -21.25
N LEU A 194 -9.98 -14.10 -19.96
CA LEU A 194 -9.17 -13.07 -19.29
C LEU A 194 -7.72 -13.13 -19.74
N GLY A 195 -7.16 -14.34 -19.83
CA GLY A 195 -5.84 -14.58 -20.41
C GLY A 195 -5.75 -14.07 -21.85
N LEU A 196 -6.74 -14.37 -22.70
CA LEU A 196 -6.78 -13.86 -24.07
C LEU A 196 -6.84 -12.33 -24.13
N TYR A 197 -7.70 -11.72 -23.31
CA TYR A 197 -7.83 -10.28 -23.22
C TYR A 197 -6.51 -9.61 -22.81
N LEU A 198 -5.87 -10.10 -21.76
CA LEU A 198 -4.62 -9.53 -21.27
C LEU A 198 -3.48 -9.71 -22.29
N ASN A 199 -3.41 -10.86 -22.96
CA ASN A 199 -2.37 -11.12 -23.96
C ASN A 199 -2.59 -10.35 -25.27
N HIS A 200 -3.77 -9.79 -25.52
CA HIS A 200 -4.06 -9.07 -26.75
C HIS A 200 -3.15 -7.84 -26.92
N PRO A 201 -2.56 -7.58 -28.11
CA PRO A 201 -1.62 -6.48 -28.34
C PRO A 201 -2.22 -5.09 -28.10
N ASP A 202 -3.53 -4.95 -28.29
CA ASP A 202 -4.25 -3.71 -28.06
C ASP A 202 -4.63 -3.49 -26.58
N THR A 203 -4.60 -4.51 -25.74
CA THR A 203 -4.69 -4.32 -24.29
C THR A 203 -3.34 -3.80 -23.82
N LYS A 204 -3.26 -2.51 -23.47
CA LYS A 204 -2.00 -1.87 -23.06
C LYS A 204 -1.76 -1.97 -21.57
N ALA A 205 -2.81 -1.78 -20.78
CA ALA A 205 -2.76 -1.95 -19.33
C ALA A 205 -4.15 -2.18 -18.73
N VAL A 206 -4.18 -2.83 -17.57
CA VAL A 206 -5.34 -2.92 -16.69
C VAL A 206 -4.95 -2.36 -15.33
N ILE A 207 -5.52 -1.20 -14.97
CA ILE A 207 -5.27 -0.52 -13.70
C ILE A 207 -6.35 -0.92 -12.69
N SER A 208 -5.99 -1.78 -11.75
CA SER A 208 -6.79 -2.10 -10.58
C SER A 208 -6.64 -1.00 -9.55
N THR A 209 -7.70 -0.27 -9.19
CA THR A 209 -7.60 0.84 -8.22
C THR A 209 -7.30 0.40 -6.77
N GLN A 210 -6.99 -0.89 -6.58
CA GLN A 210 -6.81 -1.58 -5.29
C GLN A 210 -5.90 -2.80 -5.45
N ALA A 211 -5.43 -3.34 -4.32
CA ALA A 211 -4.54 -4.49 -4.23
C ALA A 211 -5.12 -5.78 -4.83
N HIS A 212 -4.27 -6.57 -5.48
CA HIS A 212 -4.62 -7.89 -6.00
C HIS A 212 -3.47 -8.91 -5.85
N ASP A 213 -3.79 -10.19 -6.06
CA ASP A 213 -2.90 -11.35 -5.88
C ASP A 213 -2.43 -11.96 -7.22
N VAL A 214 -2.57 -11.22 -8.33
CA VAL A 214 -2.13 -11.66 -9.67
C VAL A 214 -0.81 -11.00 -10.07
N HIS A 215 0.08 -11.81 -10.63
CA HIS A 215 1.26 -11.36 -11.37
C HIS A 215 1.00 -11.43 -12.87
N TYR A 216 0.91 -10.27 -13.52
CA TYR A 216 0.74 -10.19 -14.97
C TYR A 216 1.31 -8.88 -15.52
N GLU A 217 2.08 -8.90 -16.61
CA GLU A 217 2.85 -7.73 -17.07
C GLU A 217 2.01 -6.46 -17.23
N LYS A 218 0.80 -6.60 -17.78
CA LYS A 218 -0.14 -5.48 -18.03
C LYS A 218 -1.11 -5.20 -16.89
N ALA A 219 -1.07 -5.95 -15.79
CA ALA A 219 -1.98 -5.75 -14.66
C ALA A 219 -1.28 -4.95 -13.57
N HIS A 220 -1.76 -3.75 -13.26
CA HIS A 220 -1.11 -2.85 -12.30
C HIS A 220 -2.08 -2.47 -11.19
N SER A 221 -1.57 -2.35 -9.97
CA SER A 221 -2.28 -1.75 -8.85
C SER A 221 -2.07 -0.23 -8.84
N LEU A 222 -3.13 0.52 -8.56
CA LEU A 222 -3.06 1.92 -8.15
C LEU A 222 -2.83 1.97 -6.64
N ALA A 223 -2.03 2.95 -6.19
CA ALA A 223 -1.96 3.30 -4.78
C ALA A 223 -3.33 3.68 -4.20
N LEU A 224 -3.76 3.08 -3.09
CA LEU A 224 -5.01 3.48 -2.40
C LEU A 224 -4.97 4.95 -1.94
N GLY A 225 -3.82 5.41 -1.47
CA GLY A 225 -3.61 6.80 -1.08
C GLY A 225 -4.32 7.17 0.23
N LEU A 226 -5.11 8.24 0.22
CA LEU A 226 -5.75 8.84 1.39
C LEU A 226 -7.28 8.69 1.34
N GLU A 227 -7.89 8.45 2.50
CA GLU A 227 -9.31 8.06 2.59
C GLU A 227 -10.30 9.15 2.18
N ALA A 228 -10.00 10.40 2.54
CA ALA A 228 -10.94 11.50 2.43
C ALA A 228 -10.23 12.86 2.45
N PRO A 229 -10.84 13.92 1.88
CA PRO A 229 -10.26 15.27 1.87
C PRO A 229 -9.85 15.78 3.25
N VAL A 230 -10.66 15.52 4.28
CA VAL A 230 -10.33 15.93 5.66
C VAL A 230 -9.01 15.33 6.18
N ARG A 231 -8.68 14.08 5.77
CA ARG A 231 -7.40 13.46 6.15
C ARG A 231 -6.25 14.09 5.38
N SER A 232 -6.44 14.36 4.08
CA SER A 232 -5.47 15.04 3.23
C SER A 232 -5.10 16.40 3.79
N TYR A 233 -6.08 17.20 4.20
CA TYR A 233 -5.84 18.48 4.87
C TYR A 233 -5.00 18.33 6.14
N LEU A 234 -5.32 17.36 7.01
CA LEU A 234 -4.59 17.15 8.26
C LEU A 234 -3.13 16.71 8.03
N ILE A 235 -2.92 15.83 7.05
CA ILE A 235 -1.58 15.38 6.65
C ILE A 235 -0.79 16.53 6.04
N TYR A 236 -1.41 17.28 5.14
CA TYR A 236 -0.83 18.48 4.54
C TYR A 236 -0.38 19.48 5.61
N GLU A 237 -1.27 19.83 6.55
CA GLU A 237 -0.99 20.74 7.66
C GLU A 237 0.13 20.23 8.58
N THR A 238 0.22 18.92 8.79
CA THR A 238 1.28 18.31 9.60
C THR A 238 2.61 18.35 8.84
N LEU A 239 2.60 17.97 7.57
CA LEU A 239 3.75 17.98 6.66
C LEU A 239 4.39 19.37 6.51
N LYS A 240 3.59 20.44 6.42
CA LYS A 240 4.10 21.81 6.32
C LYS A 240 4.83 22.31 7.58
N ARG A 241 4.61 21.65 8.73
CA ARG A 241 5.28 21.99 10.00
C ARG A 241 6.55 21.17 10.23
N GLN A 242 6.79 20.13 9.44
CA GLN A 242 7.96 19.27 9.60
C GLN A 242 9.24 19.96 9.18
N GLN A 243 10.34 19.59 9.85
CA GLN A 243 11.69 20.00 9.49
C GLN A 243 12.54 18.74 9.25
N PRO A 244 13.60 18.82 8.42
CA PRO A 244 14.44 17.65 8.15
C PRO A 244 15.07 17.05 9.40
N ARG A 245 15.56 17.92 10.31
CA ARG A 245 16.05 17.53 11.63
C ARG A 245 14.91 17.68 12.64
N GLN A 246 14.04 16.67 12.67
CA GLN A 246 13.00 16.54 13.68
C GLN A 246 13.29 15.30 14.52
N THR A 247 13.22 15.43 15.84
CA THR A 247 13.37 14.29 16.75
C THR A 247 12.21 13.32 16.57
N ARG A 248 12.52 12.04 16.35
CA ARG A 248 11.56 10.94 16.34
C ARG A 248 11.85 10.00 17.51
N PRO A 249 11.39 10.35 18.73
CA PRO A 249 11.74 9.62 19.94
C PRO A 249 11.15 8.21 19.96
N ASP A 250 10.02 8.00 19.28
CA ASP A 250 9.31 6.73 19.29
C ASP A 250 9.86 5.82 18.19
N ILE A 251 10.21 4.57 18.55
CA ILE A 251 10.66 3.59 17.56
C ILE A 251 9.52 3.21 16.60
N MET A 252 8.31 3.06 17.13
CA MET A 252 7.17 2.57 16.36
C MET A 252 5.85 3.11 16.91
N TYR A 253 5.01 3.65 16.02
CA TYR A 253 3.63 3.97 16.34
C TYR A 253 2.71 2.78 16.04
N VAL A 254 1.84 2.44 16.99
CA VAL A 254 0.84 1.38 16.84
C VAL A 254 -0.56 1.98 17.00
N SER A 255 -1.35 1.89 15.94
CA SER A 255 -2.77 2.27 15.96
C SER A 255 -3.54 1.34 15.04
N ALA A 256 -4.05 0.25 15.62
CA ALA A 256 -4.79 -0.76 14.88
C ALA A 256 -6.03 -1.20 15.65
N LYS A 257 -7.15 -1.35 14.94
CA LYS A 257 -8.32 -2.00 15.51
C LYS A 257 -8.01 -3.46 15.86
N GLU A 258 -8.41 -3.84 17.07
CA GLU A 258 -8.21 -5.14 17.72
C GLU A 258 -9.10 -6.26 17.16
N TRP A 259 -8.99 -6.50 15.86
CA TRP A 259 -9.63 -7.66 15.23
C TRP A 259 -8.90 -8.96 15.58
N ASP A 260 -9.63 -10.07 15.70
CA ASP A 260 -9.09 -11.38 16.10
C ASP A 260 -7.82 -11.77 15.34
N PHE A 261 -7.80 -11.57 14.02
CA PHE A 261 -6.65 -11.92 13.18
C PHE A 261 -5.44 -10.97 13.32
N ARG A 262 -5.57 -9.87 14.06
CA ARG A 262 -4.47 -8.94 14.39
C ARG A 262 -3.96 -9.10 15.81
N GLN A 263 -4.73 -9.74 16.69
CA GLN A 263 -4.42 -9.88 18.11
C GLN A 263 -3.04 -10.48 18.34
N GLY A 264 -2.69 -11.55 17.60
CA GLY A 264 -1.36 -12.17 17.71
C GLY A 264 -0.23 -11.19 17.37
N ALA A 265 -0.36 -10.45 16.27
CA ALA A 265 0.66 -9.51 15.84
C ALA A 265 0.75 -8.26 16.74
N LEU A 266 -0.39 -7.78 17.28
CA LEU A 266 -0.41 -6.68 18.25
C LEU A 266 0.28 -7.09 19.55
N LYS A 267 -0.05 -8.28 20.07
CA LYS A 267 0.59 -8.83 21.27
C LYS A 267 2.10 -8.99 21.10
N LEU A 268 2.55 -9.53 19.95
CA LEU A 268 3.98 -9.64 19.62
C LEU A 268 4.69 -8.30 19.67
N VAL A 269 4.07 -7.25 19.10
CA VAL A 269 4.63 -5.90 19.09
C VAL A 269 4.69 -5.31 20.51
N GLU A 270 3.62 -5.47 21.29
CA GLU A 270 3.58 -5.02 22.69
C GLU A 270 4.66 -5.70 23.54
N GLU A 271 4.84 -7.02 23.38
CA GLU A 271 5.81 -7.81 24.14
C GLU A 271 7.27 -7.48 23.77
N ARG A 272 7.57 -7.31 22.47
CA ARG A 272 8.95 -7.15 21.98
C ARG A 272 9.45 -5.72 21.99
N PHE A 273 8.56 -4.74 21.85
CA PHE A 273 8.93 -3.32 21.71
C PHE A 273 8.43 -2.45 22.86
N HIS A 274 7.63 -3.00 23.78
CA HIS A 274 7.05 -2.27 24.91
C HIS A 274 6.26 -1.01 24.49
N VAL A 275 5.67 -1.06 23.30
CA VAL A 275 4.78 -0.01 22.77
C VAL A 275 3.33 -0.43 23.00
N SER A 276 2.43 0.52 23.28
CA SER A 276 1.00 0.23 23.45
C SER A 276 0.20 0.55 22.20
N ASN A 277 -0.85 -0.24 21.92
CA ASN A 277 -1.80 0.10 20.88
C ASN A 277 -2.60 1.37 21.27
N GLN A 278 -2.39 2.46 20.55
CA GLN A 278 -3.07 3.74 20.76
C GLN A 278 -4.26 3.93 19.81
N TYR A 279 -4.92 2.84 19.43
CA TYR A 279 -6.08 2.92 18.56
C TYR A 279 -7.18 3.76 19.20
N GLN A 280 -7.48 4.92 18.61
CA GLN A 280 -8.68 5.66 18.94
C GLN A 280 -9.63 5.55 17.75
N GLN A 281 -10.92 5.30 18.02
CA GLN A 281 -11.95 5.26 16.99
C GLN A 281 -12.23 6.68 16.52
N TYR A 282 -11.38 7.20 15.65
CA TYR A 282 -11.60 8.48 15.00
C TYR A 282 -12.62 8.27 13.87
N TRP A 283 -13.86 8.69 14.13
CA TRP A 283 -14.96 8.79 13.17
C TRP A 283 -15.69 7.49 12.81
N GLY A 284 -16.78 7.23 13.52
CA GLY A 284 -18.08 6.90 12.91
C GLY A 284 -18.23 5.63 12.07
N PHE A 285 -17.22 4.75 11.97
CA PHE A 285 -17.42 3.43 11.39
C PHE A 285 -18.19 2.56 12.40
N ASP A 286 -19.50 2.77 12.49
CA ASP A 286 -20.40 1.73 12.98
C ASP A 286 -20.47 0.65 11.89
N ALA A 287 -19.77 -0.45 12.13
CA ALA A 287 -19.75 -1.60 11.23
C ALA A 287 -21.17 -2.17 10.98
N ASN A 288 -22.16 -1.80 11.81
CA ASN A 288 -23.52 -2.29 11.72
C ASN A 288 -24.46 -1.40 10.89
N ASN A 289 -24.05 -0.20 10.46
CA ASN A 289 -24.91 0.65 9.60
C ASN A 289 -24.16 1.45 8.52
N PRO A 290 -23.72 0.79 7.43
CA PRO A 290 -23.05 1.44 6.30
C PRO A 290 -23.92 2.45 5.54
N GLN A 291 -25.25 2.39 5.67
CA GLN A 291 -26.18 3.20 4.87
C GLN A 291 -26.45 4.58 5.47
N ALA A 292 -26.49 4.71 6.80
CA ALA A 292 -26.58 6.00 7.49
C ALA A 292 -25.40 6.94 7.15
N PHE A 293 -24.26 6.35 6.80
CA PHE A 293 -23.03 7.06 6.44
C PHE A 293 -23.05 7.69 5.04
N ARG A 294 -23.86 7.17 4.09
CA ARG A 294 -23.96 7.70 2.72
C ARG A 294 -24.72 9.03 2.64
N LYS A 295 -25.79 9.21 3.44
CA LYS A 295 -26.68 10.38 3.33
C LYS A 295 -26.16 11.65 4.00
N THR A 296 -25.43 11.54 5.12
CA THR A 296 -24.99 12.72 5.88
C THR A 296 -23.68 13.35 5.37
N ARG A 297 -23.07 12.78 4.32
CA ARG A 297 -21.76 13.21 3.77
C ARG A 297 -21.90 14.21 2.63
N LEU A 298 -22.80 13.98 1.67
CA LEU A 298 -23.06 14.92 0.56
C LEU A 298 -23.55 16.29 1.05
N GLN A 299 -24.27 16.33 2.18
CA GLN A 299 -24.80 17.58 2.74
C GLN A 299 -23.75 18.40 3.52
N ARG A 300 -22.71 17.76 4.08
CA ARG A 300 -21.67 18.44 4.88
C ARG A 300 -20.48 18.94 4.07
N VAL A 301 -20.32 18.49 2.82
CA VAL A 301 -19.28 18.98 1.89
C VAL A 301 -19.52 20.43 1.44
N ARG A 302 -20.73 20.99 1.66
CA ARG A 302 -21.01 22.42 1.39
C ARG A 302 -20.55 23.38 2.48
N GLN A 303 -20.22 22.88 3.67
CA GLN A 303 -19.68 23.68 4.75
C GLN A 303 -18.16 23.72 4.62
N SER A 304 -17.53 24.89 4.84
CA SER A 304 -16.08 25.00 4.65
C SER A 304 -15.36 23.97 5.53
N ILE A 305 -14.39 23.23 4.96
CA ILE A 305 -13.60 22.21 5.69
C ILE A 305 -13.02 22.81 7.00
N ARG A 306 -12.76 24.12 6.98
CA ARG A 306 -12.32 24.94 8.12
C ARG A 306 -13.36 25.05 9.25
N GLU A 307 -14.64 25.18 8.94
CA GLU A 307 -15.73 25.21 9.94
C GLU A 307 -15.95 23.83 10.56
N LEU A 308 -15.93 22.77 9.74
CA LEU A 308 -15.98 21.38 10.24
C LEU A 308 -14.85 21.13 11.24
N PHE A 309 -13.64 21.61 10.94
CA PHE A 309 -12.47 21.52 11.82
C PHE A 309 -12.66 22.20 13.19
N THR A 310 -13.33 23.36 13.25
CA THR A 310 -13.61 24.05 14.52
C THR A 310 -14.72 23.40 15.34
N SER A 311 -15.61 22.62 14.71
CA SER A 311 -16.78 22.01 15.35
C SER A 311 -16.52 20.61 15.93
N ILE A 312 -15.36 20.03 15.64
CA ILE A 312 -14.94 18.69 16.06
C ILE A 312 -14.06 18.81 17.31
N PRO A 313 -14.49 18.31 18.48
CA PRO A 313 -13.63 18.23 19.65
C PRO A 313 -12.48 17.26 19.37
N ASN A 314 -11.24 17.75 19.35
CA ASN A 314 -10.02 17.00 18.98
C ASN A 314 -10.11 16.31 17.60
N PRO A 315 -9.78 17.00 16.49
CA PRO A 315 -9.51 16.30 15.23
C PRO A 315 -8.38 15.25 15.45
N PRO A 316 -8.23 14.24 14.56
CA PRO A 316 -7.15 13.23 14.62
C PRO A 316 -5.72 13.81 14.43
N LYS A 317 -5.49 15.05 14.85
CA LYS A 317 -4.20 15.72 14.93
C LYS A 317 -3.22 14.94 15.79
N GLN A 318 -3.65 14.38 16.93
CA GLN A 318 -2.75 13.59 17.78
C GLN A 318 -2.27 12.31 17.08
N TYR A 319 -3.14 11.64 16.33
CA TYR A 319 -2.79 10.47 15.52
C TYR A 319 -1.68 10.79 14.52
N TYR A 320 -1.83 11.87 13.73
CA TYR A 320 -0.81 12.26 12.76
C TYR A 320 0.46 12.82 13.43
N LEU A 321 0.35 13.49 14.59
CA LEU A 321 1.52 13.93 15.35
C LEU A 321 2.32 12.74 15.87
N ASN A 322 1.66 11.76 16.52
CA ASN A 322 2.31 10.55 17.02
C ASN A 322 2.97 9.76 15.90
N MET A 323 2.24 9.60 14.78
CA MET A 323 2.80 9.02 13.57
C MET A 323 4.06 9.77 13.14
N SER A 324 4.01 11.10 13.05
CA SER A 324 5.14 11.94 12.62
C SER A 324 6.34 11.93 13.56
N HIS A 325 6.14 11.57 14.83
CA HIS A 325 7.18 11.46 15.86
C HIS A 325 7.76 10.04 15.97
N SER A 326 7.25 9.09 15.20
CA SER A 326 7.75 7.72 15.20
C SER A 326 8.63 7.44 14.00
N LYS A 327 9.64 6.58 14.17
CA LYS A 327 10.48 6.09 13.06
C LYS A 327 9.68 5.17 12.15
N PHE A 328 8.95 4.23 12.76
CA PHE A 328 8.10 3.26 12.07
C PHE A 328 6.61 3.40 12.41
N VAL A 329 5.77 2.81 11.57
CA VAL A 329 4.32 2.64 11.81
C VAL A 329 3.96 1.18 11.61
N PHE A 330 3.38 0.55 12.62
CA PHE A 330 2.89 -0.81 12.51
C PHE A 330 1.59 -0.85 11.67
N SER A 331 1.64 -1.51 10.50
CA SER A 331 0.51 -1.51 9.55
C SER A 331 0.01 -2.93 9.23
N PRO A 332 -0.63 -3.63 10.18
CA PRO A 332 -1.23 -4.94 9.94
C PRO A 332 -2.42 -4.84 8.97
N VAL A 333 -2.62 -5.84 8.13
CA VAL A 333 -3.65 -5.83 7.07
C VAL A 333 -5.05 -5.42 7.54
N GLY A 334 -5.75 -4.69 6.67
CA GLY A 334 -7.08 -4.10 6.84
C GLY A 334 -8.24 -5.02 6.49
N PHE A 335 -9.31 -4.39 5.96
CA PHE A 335 -10.26 -5.09 5.10
C PHE A 335 -9.59 -5.58 3.80
N GLY A 336 -8.50 -4.93 3.37
CA GLY A 336 -7.62 -5.34 2.29
C GLY A 336 -6.13 -5.26 2.66
N MET A 337 -5.25 -5.64 1.73
CA MET A 337 -3.79 -5.49 1.90
C MET A 337 -3.36 -4.03 1.88
N ASP A 338 -3.92 -3.22 0.98
CA ASP A 338 -3.64 -1.79 0.94
C ASP A 338 -4.37 -1.07 2.07
N CYS A 339 -3.63 -0.34 2.89
CA CYS A 339 -4.15 0.40 4.01
C CYS A 339 -3.83 1.88 3.81
N TYR A 340 -4.81 2.76 4.05
CA TYR A 340 -4.56 4.21 4.09
C TYR A 340 -3.38 4.57 5.00
N ARG A 341 -3.21 3.84 6.11
CA ARG A 341 -2.10 4.01 7.07
C ARG A 341 -0.71 3.90 6.43
N ASN A 342 -0.55 3.09 5.39
CA ASN A 342 0.72 2.95 4.68
C ASN A 342 1.11 4.30 4.05
N TRP A 343 0.17 4.91 3.34
CA TRP A 343 0.34 6.17 2.64
C TRP A 343 0.45 7.35 3.63
N GLU A 344 -0.37 7.36 4.68
CA GLU A 344 -0.29 8.34 5.77
C GLU A 344 1.11 8.38 6.40
N ALA A 345 1.69 7.21 6.70
CA ALA A 345 3.03 7.08 7.26
C ALA A 345 4.10 7.68 6.32
N LEU A 346 4.03 7.32 5.04
CA LEU A 346 4.97 7.80 4.02
C LEU A 346 4.96 9.33 3.88
N TYR A 347 3.79 9.97 3.89
CA TYR A 347 3.69 11.45 3.87
C TYR A 347 4.33 12.08 5.11
N LEU A 348 4.09 11.50 6.28
CA LEU A 348 4.56 12.02 7.56
C LEU A 348 5.99 11.59 7.91
N GLY A 349 6.63 10.85 7.01
CA GLY A 349 8.04 10.50 7.09
C GLY A 349 8.38 9.30 7.95
N SER A 350 7.36 8.56 8.34
CA SER A 350 7.49 7.33 9.10
C SER A 350 7.44 6.16 8.14
N ILE A 351 8.12 5.07 8.49
CA ILE A 351 8.26 3.91 7.61
C ILE A 351 7.16 2.89 7.96
N PRO A 352 6.20 2.59 7.08
CA PRO A 352 5.20 1.57 7.35
C PRO A 352 5.85 0.18 7.33
N ILE A 353 5.52 -0.63 8.35
CA ILE A 353 5.88 -2.05 8.42
C ILE A 353 4.69 -2.84 7.89
N ILE A 354 4.90 -3.57 6.79
CA ILE A 354 3.85 -4.31 6.06
C ILE A 354 4.24 -5.78 5.97
N GLU A 355 3.32 -6.64 6.40
CA GLU A 355 3.47 -8.09 6.28
C GLU A 355 3.18 -8.57 4.85
N THR A 356 4.11 -9.27 4.22
CA THR A 356 3.98 -9.80 2.87
C THR A 356 3.25 -11.14 2.84
N ARG A 357 3.33 -11.92 3.93
CA ARG A 357 2.80 -13.29 4.04
C ARG A 357 3.40 -14.22 2.99
N ASN A 358 4.71 -14.08 2.75
CA ASN A 358 5.45 -14.77 1.68
C ASN A 358 4.94 -14.44 0.26
N ARG A 359 4.13 -13.39 0.09
CA ARG A 359 3.73 -12.88 -1.22
C ARG A 359 4.64 -11.73 -1.58
N THR A 360 5.63 -11.97 -2.43
CA THR A 360 6.53 -10.90 -2.91
C THR A 360 6.55 -10.81 -4.43
N GLN A 361 5.90 -11.77 -5.10
CA GLN A 361 5.89 -11.87 -6.56
C GLN A 361 4.63 -11.28 -7.19
N ASP A 362 3.58 -10.95 -6.43
CA ASP A 362 2.40 -10.32 -7.01
C ASP A 362 2.64 -8.83 -7.34
N ASN A 363 1.83 -8.29 -8.25
CA ASN A 363 2.00 -6.90 -8.70
C ASN A 363 1.52 -5.87 -7.68
N TRP A 364 0.94 -6.29 -6.55
CA TRP A 364 0.49 -5.37 -5.53
C TRP A 364 1.68 -4.72 -4.83
N PHE A 365 2.68 -5.49 -4.39
CA PHE A 365 3.83 -4.92 -3.68
C PHE A 365 4.64 -3.92 -4.53
N ARG A 366 4.57 -4.03 -5.86
CA ARG A 366 5.20 -3.09 -6.80
C ARG A 366 4.74 -1.65 -6.65
N VAL A 367 3.57 -1.40 -6.05
CA VAL A 367 3.16 -0.01 -5.75
C VAL A 367 4.14 0.67 -4.79
N PHE A 368 4.82 -0.11 -3.95
CA PHE A 368 5.82 0.36 -2.98
C PHE A 368 7.25 0.33 -3.50
N ASP A 369 7.50 -0.13 -4.73
CA ASP A 369 8.83 -0.04 -5.34
C ASP A 369 9.33 1.41 -5.28
N ASP A 370 10.60 1.61 -4.97
CA ASP A 370 11.21 2.93 -4.80
C ASP A 370 10.54 3.82 -3.72
N LEU A 371 9.83 3.22 -2.74
CA LEU A 371 9.33 3.90 -1.53
C LEU A 371 9.93 3.27 -0.26
N PRO A 372 10.08 4.05 0.83
CA PRO A 372 10.64 3.57 2.09
C PRO A 372 9.59 2.78 2.88
N VAL A 373 9.43 1.51 2.54
CA VAL A 373 8.54 0.57 3.21
C VAL A 373 9.36 -0.59 3.78
N ALA A 374 9.04 -0.98 5.02
CA ALA A 374 9.61 -2.14 5.67
C ALA A 374 8.74 -3.37 5.39
N LEU A 375 9.11 -4.15 4.38
CA LEU A 375 8.40 -5.38 4.00
C LEU A 375 8.95 -6.55 4.81
N ILE A 376 8.08 -7.25 5.52
CA ILE A 376 8.45 -8.42 6.34
C ILE A 376 7.59 -9.62 5.99
N ASP A 377 8.15 -10.82 5.95
CA ASP A 377 7.39 -12.01 5.56
C ASP A 377 6.22 -12.32 6.51
N HIS A 378 6.51 -12.35 7.81
CA HIS A 378 5.54 -12.53 8.88
C HIS A 378 5.92 -11.65 10.07
N PHE A 379 4.94 -11.13 10.80
CA PHE A 379 5.22 -10.33 12.00
C PHE A 379 5.94 -11.11 13.10
N ASP A 380 5.93 -12.44 13.07
CA ASP A 380 6.74 -13.29 13.96
C ASP A 380 8.25 -13.03 13.83
N ASN A 381 8.70 -12.51 12.67
CA ASN A 381 10.10 -12.15 12.41
C ASN A 381 10.44 -10.72 12.85
N LEU A 382 9.46 -9.95 13.33
CA LEU A 382 9.67 -8.55 13.71
C LEU A 382 10.35 -8.48 15.09
N THR A 383 11.67 -8.29 15.10
CA THR A 383 12.48 -8.10 16.31
C THR A 383 13.12 -6.71 16.34
N PRO A 384 13.59 -6.22 17.50
CA PRO A 384 14.35 -4.98 17.57
C PRO A 384 15.55 -4.95 16.63
N GLU A 385 16.31 -6.04 16.54
CA GLU A 385 17.51 -6.15 15.69
C GLU A 385 17.17 -6.09 14.21
N TRP A 386 16.08 -6.77 13.80
CA TRP A 386 15.57 -6.68 12.44
C TRP A 386 15.16 -5.24 12.10
N LEU A 387 14.46 -4.57 13.03
CA LEU A 387 13.97 -3.21 12.82
C LEU A 387 15.11 -2.19 12.73
N GLU A 388 16.14 -2.34 13.55
CA GLU A 388 17.35 -1.51 13.51
C GLU A 388 18.10 -1.67 12.18
N ALA A 389 18.34 -2.92 11.74
CA ALA A 389 19.00 -3.20 10.47
C ALA A 389 18.18 -2.64 9.28
N GLU A 390 16.86 -2.84 9.32
CA GLU A 390 15.95 -2.36 8.28
C GLU A 390 15.90 -0.83 8.23
N TYR A 391 15.99 -0.16 9.38
CA TYR A 391 16.05 1.29 9.44
C TYR A 391 17.28 1.84 8.73
N VAL A 392 18.47 1.28 9.00
CA VAL A 392 19.72 1.68 8.34
C VAL A 392 19.62 1.47 6.83
N ARG A 393 19.12 0.31 6.40
CA ARG A 393 18.90 0.00 4.98
C ARG A 393 18.00 1.03 4.32
N ILE A 394 16.91 1.41 4.97
CA ILE A 394 15.94 2.36 4.44
C ILE A 394 16.52 3.77 4.40
N LEU A 395 17.20 4.23 5.45
CA LEU A 395 17.78 5.57 5.45
C LEU A 395 18.85 5.76 4.34
N GLY A 396 19.60 4.70 4.02
CA GLY A 396 20.57 4.69 2.92
C GLY A 396 19.96 4.57 1.52
N GLY A 397 18.65 4.37 1.40
CA GLY A 397 17.95 4.19 0.13
C GLY A 397 17.80 5.47 -0.69
N ASN A 398 17.52 5.29 -1.99
CA ASN A 398 17.05 6.35 -2.87
C ASN A 398 15.60 6.08 -3.25
N TYR A 399 14.76 7.10 -3.11
CA TYR A 399 13.31 6.95 -3.22
C TYR A 399 12.71 7.95 -4.19
N ARG A 400 11.64 7.53 -4.86
CA ARG A 400 10.86 8.34 -5.80
C ARG A 400 9.64 8.92 -5.10
N TRP A 401 9.85 10.02 -4.39
CA TRP A 401 8.80 10.69 -3.61
C TRP A 401 7.65 11.21 -4.47
N GLU A 402 7.86 11.40 -5.78
CA GLU A 402 6.82 11.75 -6.74
C GLU A 402 5.69 10.71 -6.77
N LYS A 403 5.95 9.44 -6.41
CA LYS A 403 4.94 8.39 -6.26
C LYS A 403 3.86 8.73 -5.21
N LEU A 404 4.13 9.68 -4.33
CA LEU A 404 3.17 10.22 -3.35
C LEU A 404 2.35 11.39 -3.92
N THR A 405 2.24 11.52 -5.24
CA THR A 405 1.45 12.57 -5.89
C THR A 405 0.43 11.96 -6.84
N LYS A 406 -0.74 12.61 -6.97
CA LYS A 406 -1.73 12.20 -7.97
C LYS A 406 -1.15 12.19 -9.38
N GLN A 407 -0.38 13.22 -9.70
CA GLN A 407 0.18 13.43 -11.03
C GLN A 407 1.04 12.25 -11.48
N TYR A 408 1.88 11.69 -10.59
CA TYR A 408 2.69 10.51 -10.92
C TYR A 408 1.84 9.35 -11.43
N TRP A 409 0.71 9.03 -10.78
CA TRP A 409 -0.12 7.89 -11.16
C TRP A 409 -0.95 8.14 -12.41
N VAL A 410 -1.34 9.40 -12.64
CA VAL A 410 -1.95 9.81 -13.91
C VAL A 410 -0.95 9.62 -15.05
N ASP A 411 0.29 10.08 -14.87
CA ASP A 411 1.34 9.96 -15.89
C ASP A 411 1.78 8.51 -16.09
N PHE A 412 1.89 7.73 -15.02
CA PHE A 412 2.14 6.29 -15.07
C PHE A 412 1.12 5.58 -15.95
N THR A 413 -0.17 5.89 -15.79
CA THR A 413 -1.22 5.28 -16.60
C THR A 413 -1.18 5.76 -18.04
N LYS A 414 -0.96 7.06 -18.27
CA LYS A 414 -0.81 7.60 -19.64
C LYS A 414 0.39 7.02 -20.38
N ALA A 415 1.43 6.58 -19.66
CA ALA A 415 2.67 6.08 -20.26
C ALA A 415 2.49 4.75 -21.04
N PHE A 416 1.43 3.98 -20.76
CA PHE A 416 1.15 2.73 -21.50
C PHE A 416 0.60 2.95 -22.91
N LEU A 417 0.20 4.18 -23.25
CA LEU A 417 -0.25 4.56 -24.59
C LEU A 417 0.84 5.35 -25.31
N ASP A 418 0.90 5.20 -26.63
CA ASP A 418 1.76 6.01 -27.49
C ASP A 418 1.31 7.49 -27.45
N PRO A 419 2.22 8.47 -27.67
CA PRO A 419 1.86 9.89 -27.60
C PRO A 419 0.67 10.28 -28.49
N THR A 420 0.50 9.64 -29.64
CA THR A 420 -0.62 9.85 -30.57
C THR A 420 -1.96 9.32 -30.04
N GLN A 421 -1.92 8.29 -29.18
CA GLN A 421 -3.10 7.67 -28.58
C GLN A 421 -3.57 8.41 -27.32
N ARG A 422 -2.72 9.23 -26.67
CA ARG A 422 -3.05 9.93 -25.41
C ARG A 422 -4.02 11.10 -25.57
N GLN A 423 -4.26 11.57 -26.79
CA GLN A 423 -5.07 12.77 -27.08
C GLN A 423 -6.54 12.44 -27.40
N LEU A 424 -6.86 11.15 -27.54
CA LEU A 424 -8.19 10.60 -27.72
C LEU A 424 -8.71 10.11 -26.37
#